data_AF-A0A0F9GUH2-F1
#
_entry.id   AF-A0A0F9GUH2-F1
#
_cell.length_a   1.000
_cell.length_b   1.000
_cell.length_c   1.000
_cell.angle_alpha   90.00
_cell.angle_beta   90.00
_cell.angle_gamma   90.00
#
_symmetry.space_group_name_H-M   'P 1'
#
loop_
_entity.id
_entity.type
_entity.pdbx_description
1 polymer ?
#
loop_
_entity_poly.entity_id
_entity_poly.type
_entity_poly.pdbx_seq_one_letter_code
_entity_poly.pdbx_strand_id
1 'polypeptide(L)' 'MAEKYFSANVDLCTAGVCTELDTGEATAQLNREHPTGTAHAWAPVARLGDGTALPVTCPDDSRRKHYLFEC' A
#
# COMPACT_ATOMS: atom_id res chain seq x y z
N MET A 1 -21.90 7.51 24.76
CA MET A 1 -22.25 6.33 23.95
C MET A 1 -21.22 6.24 22.85
N ALA A 2 -20.40 5.19 22.82
CA ALA A 2 -19.39 5.01 21.78
C ALA A 2 -19.99 4.12 20.68
N GLU A 3 -20.14 4.67 19.48
CA GLU A 3 -20.62 3.95 18.30
C GLU A 3 -19.61 2.87 17.91
N LYS A 4 -20.06 1.61 17.93
CA LYS A 4 -19.28 0.48 17.42
C LYS A 4 -19.50 0.40 15.92
N TYR A 5 -18.53 0.88 15.13
CA TYR A 5 -18.50 0.63 13.70
C TYR A 5 -18.14 -0.83 13.45
N PHE A 6 -19.09 -1.60 12.93
CA PHE A 6 -18.82 -2.92 12.36
C PHE A 6 -18.19 -2.71 10.97
N SER A 7 -16.87 -2.83 10.87
CA SER A 7 -16.22 -3.13 9.58
C SER A 7 -16.20 -4.64 9.44
N ALA A 8 -16.94 -5.16 8.48
CA ALA A 8 -16.76 -6.53 8.03
C ALA A 8 -15.36 -6.59 7.36
N ASN A 9 -14.33 -6.86 8.17
CA ASN A 9 -12.98 -7.04 7.68
C ASN A 9 -12.96 -8.32 6.85
N VAL A 10 -13.04 -8.18 5.53
CA VAL A 10 -12.32 -9.06 4.63
C VAL A 10 -10.85 -8.91 5.04
N ASP A 11 -10.11 -9.99 5.27
CA ASP A 11 -8.70 -10.00 5.71
C ASP A 11 -7.75 -9.35 4.68
N LEU A 12 -7.91 -8.04 4.46
CA LEU A 12 -7.10 -7.23 3.56
C LEU A 12 -5.79 -6.94 4.28
N CYS A 13 -4.71 -7.56 3.81
CA CYS A 13 -3.37 -7.18 4.24
C CYS A 13 -2.97 -5.92 3.47
N THR A 14 -2.37 -4.94 4.15
CA THR A 14 -1.84 -3.74 3.53
C THR A 14 -0.39 -3.53 3.92
N ALA A 15 0.39 -2.93 3.02
CA ALA A 15 1.79 -2.59 3.26
C ALA A 15 2.08 -1.16 2.79
N GLY A 16 2.67 -0.36 3.68
CA GLY A 16 3.20 0.97 3.35
C GLY A 16 4.69 0.89 3.02
N VAL A 17 5.10 1.41 1.86
CA VAL A 17 6.50 1.37 1.42
C VAL A 17 7.00 2.78 1.10
N CYS A 18 8.11 3.19 1.71
CA CYS A 18 8.81 4.44 1.39
C CYS A 18 10.10 4.09 0.64
N THR A 19 10.19 4.44 -0.65
CA THR A 19 11.33 4.05 -1.50
C THR A 19 11.58 5.05 -2.62
N GLU A 20 12.78 5.05 -3.20
CA GLU A 20 13.12 5.82 -4.41
C GLU A 20 12.78 5.05 -5.70
N LEU A 21 12.47 3.76 -5.59
CA LEU A 21 12.08 2.90 -6.71
C LEU A 21 10.77 3.35 -7.35
N ASP A 22 10.60 3.04 -8.63
CA ASP A 22 9.30 3.22 -9.27
C ASP A 22 8.28 2.18 -8.78
N THR A 23 7.00 2.38 -9.14
CA THR A 23 5.91 1.52 -8.67
C THR A 23 6.13 0.05 -9.06
N GLY A 24 6.62 -0.22 -10.27
CA GLY A 24 6.81 -1.58 -10.77
C GLY A 24 7.95 -2.28 -10.02
N GLU A 25 9.07 -1.59 -9.85
CA GLU A 25 10.22 -2.10 -9.09
C GLU A 25 9.87 -2.33 -7.61
N ALA A 26 9.19 -1.38 -6.98
CA ALA A 26 8.73 -1.51 -5.60
C ALA A 26 7.75 -2.68 -5.42
N THR A 27 6.82 -2.87 -6.36
CA THR A 27 5.88 -4.01 -6.36
C THR A 27 6.61 -5.34 -6.47
N ALA A 28 7.55 -5.43 -7.42
CA ALA A 28 8.33 -6.64 -7.64
C ALA A 28 9.20 -6.99 -6.42
N GLN A 29 9.83 -5.98 -5.82
CA GLN A 29 10.63 -6.16 -4.61
C GLN A 29 9.76 -6.63 -3.44
N LEU A 30 8.62 -5.98 -3.19
CA LEU A 30 7.71 -6.34 -2.09
C LEU A 30 7.20 -7.78 -2.25
N ASN A 31 6.82 -8.19 -3.46
CA ASN A 31 6.38 -9.56 -3.74
C ASN A 31 7.47 -10.62 -3.57
N ARG A 32 8.73 -10.25 -3.80
CA ARG A 32 9.88 -11.14 -3.59
C ARG A 32 10.23 -11.29 -2.10
N GLU A 33 10.22 -10.20 -1.35
CA GLU A 33 10.66 -10.15 0.05
C GLU A 33 9.56 -10.56 1.03
N HIS A 34 8.31 -10.26 0.67
CA HIS A 34 7.14 -10.48 1.51
C HIS A 34 5.99 -11.10 0.69
N PRO A 35 6.13 -12.33 0.17
CA PRO A 35 5.06 -12.96 -0.61
C PRO A 35 3.78 -13.13 0.22
N THR A 36 2.62 -12.81 -0.36
CA THR A 36 1.32 -12.79 0.34
C THR A 36 0.74 -14.18 0.55
N GLY A 37 1.21 -15.18 -0.20
CA GLY A 37 0.60 -16.51 -0.26
C GLY A 37 -0.75 -16.55 -0.99
N THR A 38 -1.24 -15.41 -1.51
CA THR A 38 -2.45 -15.32 -2.32
C THR A 38 -2.11 -15.37 -3.82
N ALA A 39 -3.07 -15.80 -4.65
CA ALA A 39 -2.89 -15.81 -6.10
C ALA A 39 -2.73 -14.39 -6.70
N HIS A 40 -3.11 -13.35 -5.95
CA HIS A 40 -3.18 -11.97 -6.42
C HIS A 40 -1.91 -11.16 -6.14
N ALA A 41 -0.99 -11.66 -5.30
CA ALA A 41 0.22 -10.96 -4.90
C ALA A 41 -0.07 -9.56 -4.33
N TRP A 42 0.95 -8.77 -3.99
CA TRP A 42 0.77 -7.36 -3.66
C TRP A 42 0.49 -6.55 -4.92
N ALA A 43 -0.53 -5.69 -4.84
CA ALA A 43 -0.90 -4.73 -5.88
C ALA A 43 -0.87 -3.29 -5.33
N PRO A 44 -0.39 -2.31 -6.11
CA PRO A 44 -0.35 -0.91 -5.67
C PRO A 44 -1.75 -0.29 -5.65
N VAL A 45 -2.04 0.46 -4.60
CA VAL A 45 -3.26 1.26 -4.49
C VAL A 45 -3.02 2.61 -5.16
N ALA A 46 -3.90 2.98 -6.11
CA ALA A 46 -3.79 4.24 -6.84
C ALA A 46 -4.42 5.43 -6.10
N ARG A 47 -5.44 5.19 -5.27
CA ARG A 47 -6.14 6.22 -4.49
C ARG A 47 -6.64 5.66 -3.15
N LEU A 48 -6.61 6.50 -2.13
CA LEU A 48 -7.25 6.23 -0.85
C LEU A 48 -8.77 6.47 -0.93
N GLY A 49 -9.51 5.98 0.08
CA GLY A 49 -10.96 6.15 0.17
C GLY A 49 -11.44 7.60 0.26
N ASP A 50 -10.57 8.53 0.66
CA ASP A 50 -10.82 9.98 0.68
C ASP A 50 -10.52 10.67 -0.67
N GLY A 51 -10.05 9.94 -1.67
CA GLY A 51 -9.69 10.44 -2.99
C GLY A 51 -8.22 10.86 -3.14
N THR A 52 -7.41 10.78 -2.09
CA THR A 52 -5.97 11.10 -2.14
C THR A 52 -5.25 10.18 -3.13
N ALA A 53 -4.50 10.76 -4.07
CA ALA A 53 -3.74 10.00 -5.06
C ALA A 53 -2.44 9.44 -4.48
N LEU A 54 -2.08 8.24 -4.90
CA LEU A 54 -0.84 7.55 -4.55
C LEU A 54 0.01 7.22 -5.80
N PRO A 55 1.34 7.13 -5.66
CA PRO A 55 2.10 7.44 -4.45
C PRO A 55 2.18 8.94 -4.14
N VAL A 56 2.44 9.28 -2.87
CA VAL A 56 2.76 10.65 -2.46
C VAL A 56 4.26 10.82 -2.27
N THR A 57 4.80 12.00 -2.57
CA THR A 57 6.21 12.31 -2.28
C THR A 57 6.45 12.30 -0.77
N CYS A 58 7.56 11.69 -0.33
CA CYS A 58 7.94 11.66 1.08
C CYS A 58 8.25 13.09 1.56
N PRO A 59 7.69 13.54 2.71
CA PRO A 59 7.91 14.89 3.22
C PRO A 59 9.35 15.12 3.71
N ASP A 60 10.04 14.04 4.11
CA ASP A 60 11.40 14.10 4.66
C ASP A 60 12.50 13.98 3.58
N ASP A 61 12.19 13.39 2.41
CA ASP A 61 13.12 13.28 1.28
C ASP A 61 12.35 13.26 -0.04
N SER A 62 12.51 14.31 -0.86
CA SER A 62 11.79 14.47 -2.12
C SER A 62 12.12 13.42 -3.19
N ARG A 63 13.17 12.61 -3.00
CA ARG A 63 13.51 11.51 -3.91
C ARG A 63 12.69 10.25 -3.63
N ARG A 64 12.16 10.11 -2.41
CA ARG A 64 11.36 8.96 -1.99
C ARG A 64 9.87 9.20 -2.21
N LYS A 65 9.15 8.09 -2.40
CA LYS A 65 7.70 8.03 -2.59
C LYS A 65 7.09 7.07 -1.58
N HIS A 66 5.95 7.43 -1.02
CA HIS A 66 5.14 6.59 -0.16
C HIS A 66 4.07 5.88 -1.00
N TYR A 67 4.18 4.57 -1.06
CA TYR A 67 3.26 3.65 -1.70
C TYR A 67 2.38 2.97 -0.64
N LEU A 68 1.16 2.63 -1.04
CA LEU A 68 0.32 1.67 -0.32
C LEU A 68 0.07 0.48 -1.25
N PHE A 69 0.22 -0.71 -0.70
CA PHE A 69 -0.07 -1.98 -1.38
C PHE A 69 -1.15 -2.74 -0.63
N GLU A 70 -1.92 -3.55 -1.36
CA GLU A 70 -2.95 -4.46 -0.82
C GLU A 70 -2.85 -5.84 -1.48
N CYS A 71 -3.39 -6.87 -0.82
CA CYS A 71 -3.50 -8.23 -1.36
C CYS A 71 -4.69 -9.02 -0.83
#